data_AF-A0A5E4KFP0-F1
#
_entry.id   AF-A0A5E4KFP0-F1
#
_cell.length_a   1.000
_cell.length_b   1.000
_cell.length_c   1.000
_cell.angle_alpha   90.00
_cell.angle_beta   90.00
_cell.angle_gamma   90.00
#
_symmetry.space_group_name_H-M   'P 1'
#
loop_
_entity.id
_entity.type
_entity.pdbx_description
1 polymer ?
#
loop_
_entity_poly.entity_id
_entity_poly.type
_entity_poly.pdbx_seq_one_letter_code
_entity_poly.pdbx_strand_id
1 'polypeptide(L)'
;MSKYVVESSHSPEECMKALDELAEKGEDALKQFAFGCKSGEHTGWAYVDADSKKEALEIVPEFVKNKARAHEVSMFTSEEIRAAHEEA
;
A
#
# COMPACT_ATOMS: atom_id res chain seq x y z
N MET A 1 -1.30 -16.03 4.19
CA MET A 1 -1.11 -14.60 4.00
C MET A 1 0.32 -14.27 3.58
N SER A 2 0.46 -13.70 2.39
CA SER A 2 1.68 -13.04 1.91
C SER A 2 1.67 -11.57 2.35
N LYS A 3 2.84 -10.94 2.35
CA LYS A 3 2.98 -9.51 2.63
C LYS A 3 2.86 -8.70 1.35
N TYR A 4 2.10 -7.61 1.41
CA TYR A 4 1.90 -6.69 0.29
C TYR A 4 2.19 -5.25 0.68
N VAL A 5 2.80 -4.51 -0.23
CA VAL A 5 2.75 -3.05 -0.25
C VAL A 5 1.65 -2.64 -1.22
N VAL A 6 0.65 -1.95 -0.68
CA VAL A 6 -0.46 -1.40 -1.45
C VAL A 6 -0.17 0.06 -1.75
N GLU A 7 -0.21 0.43 -3.02
CA GLU A 7 -0.09 1.80 -3.50
C GLU A 7 -1.46 2.32 -3.93
N SER A 8 -1.91 3.41 -3.35
CA SER A 8 -3.20 4.05 -3.62
C SER A 8 -2.98 5.44 -4.22
N SER A 9 -2.58 5.47 -5.49
CA SER A 9 -2.32 6.71 -6.23
C SER A 9 -3.62 7.43 -6.64
N HIS A 10 -3.59 8.75 -6.52
CA HIS A 10 -4.70 9.65 -6.82
C HIS A 10 -4.16 10.98 -7.36
N SER A 11 -5.01 11.82 -7.94
CA SER A 11 -4.62 13.15 -8.39
C SER A 11 -4.60 14.15 -7.21
N PRO A 12 -3.97 15.34 -7.37
CA PRO A 12 -4.02 16.39 -6.35
C PRO A 12 -5.46 16.81 -5.98
N GLU A 13 -6.35 16.83 -6.96
CA GLU A 13 -7.77 17.19 -6.81
C GLU A 13 -8.56 16.12 -6.04
N GLU A 14 -8.08 14.87 -6.09
CA GLU A 14 -8.68 13.71 -5.45
C GLU A 14 -8.21 13.51 -3.99
N CYS A 15 -7.18 14.23 -3.53
CA CYS A 15 -6.58 14.02 -2.20
C CYS A 15 -7.57 14.08 -1.05
N MET A 16 -8.36 15.16 -0.97
CA MET A 16 -9.28 15.34 0.16
C MET A 16 -10.34 14.25 0.14
N LYS A 17 -10.87 13.92 -1.05
CA LYS A 17 -11.83 12.82 -1.21
C LYS A 17 -11.24 11.47 -0.76
N ALA A 18 -9.98 11.17 -1.10
CA ALA A 18 -9.32 9.93 -0.68
C ALA A 18 -9.19 9.85 0.85
N LEU A 19 -8.84 10.97 1.49
CA LEU A 19 -8.71 11.05 2.95
C LEU A 19 -10.08 10.98 3.64
N ASP A 20 -11.10 11.63 3.09
CA ASP A 20 -12.47 11.61 3.61
C ASP A 20 -13.04 10.19 3.57
N GLU A 21 -12.95 9.47 2.44
CA GLU A 21 -13.46 8.09 2.37
C GLU A 21 -12.72 7.13 3.31
N LEU A 22 -11.41 7.33 3.55
CA LEU A 22 -10.68 6.56 4.56
C LEU A 22 -11.10 6.91 5.98
N ALA A 23 -11.35 8.19 6.26
CA ALA A 23 -11.83 8.64 7.56
C ALA A 23 -13.26 8.13 7.85
N GLU A 24 -14.14 8.09 6.85
CA GLU A 24 -15.49 7.52 6.95
C GLU A 24 -15.47 6.01 7.25
N LYS A 25 -14.46 5.28 6.74
CA LYS A 25 -14.22 3.87 7.11
C LYS A 25 -13.68 3.70 8.54
N GLY A 26 -13.26 4.78 9.20
CA GLY A 26 -12.78 4.82 10.57
C GLY A 26 -11.30 5.19 10.71
N GLU A 27 -10.92 5.69 11.89
CA GLU A 27 -9.54 6.13 12.16
C GLU A 27 -8.49 5.04 11.96
N ASP A 28 -8.84 3.78 12.24
CA ASP A 28 -7.94 2.65 12.02
C ASP A 28 -7.60 2.48 10.54
N ALA A 29 -8.57 2.62 9.63
CA ALA A 29 -8.35 2.55 8.19
C ALA A 29 -7.41 3.66 7.72
N LEU A 30 -7.56 4.89 8.23
CA LEU A 30 -6.67 6.00 7.91
C LEU A 30 -5.24 5.75 8.41
N LYS A 31 -5.08 5.16 9.61
CA LYS A 31 -3.77 4.85 10.23
C LYS A 31 -3.01 3.71 9.53
N GLN A 32 -3.69 2.90 8.72
CA GLN A 32 -3.02 1.85 7.93
C GLN A 32 -2.15 2.42 6.80
N PHE A 33 -2.39 3.67 6.40
CA PHE A 33 -1.69 4.31 5.29
C PHE A 33 -0.67 5.35 5.77
N ALA A 34 0.48 5.35 5.13
CA ALA A 34 1.39 6.48 5.08
C ALA A 34 1.11 7.29 3.80
N PHE A 35 1.01 8.62 3.91
CA PHE A 35 0.63 9.49 2.79
C PHE A 35 1.76 10.41 2.35
N GLY A 36 2.00 10.49 1.04
CA GLY A 36 2.95 11.42 0.44
C GLY A 36 2.34 12.80 0.13
N CYS A 37 1.04 13.02 0.38
CA CYS A 37 0.33 14.19 -0.16
C CYS A 37 0.97 15.52 0.28
N LYS A 38 1.48 15.59 1.52
CA LYS A 38 2.17 16.78 2.06
C LYS A 38 3.55 17.03 1.42
N SER A 39 4.18 16.02 0.83
CA SER A 39 5.43 16.14 0.08
C SER A 39 5.20 16.29 -1.43
N GLY A 40 3.94 16.45 -1.88
CA GLY A 40 3.58 16.56 -3.30
C GLY A 40 3.45 15.23 -4.03
N GLU A 41 3.54 14.10 -3.32
CA GLU A 41 3.36 12.77 -3.89
C GLU A 41 1.94 12.28 -3.55
N HIS A 42 1.05 12.26 -4.54
CA HIS A 42 -0.37 12.00 -4.34
C HIS A 42 -0.67 10.50 -4.29
N THR A 43 0.02 9.82 -3.39
CA THR A 43 -0.05 8.37 -3.18
C THR A 43 -0.07 8.05 -1.68
N GLY A 44 -0.95 7.13 -1.30
CA GLY A 44 -0.90 6.47 0.01
C GLY A 44 -0.29 5.08 -0.11
N TRP A 45 0.51 4.67 0.87
CA TRP A 45 1.08 3.32 0.95
C TRP A 45 0.64 2.63 2.23
N ALA A 46 0.25 1.37 2.11
CA ALA A 46 -0.07 0.52 3.26
C ALA A 46 0.69 -0.80 3.15
N TYR A 47 1.17 -1.29 4.30
CA TYR A 47 1.74 -2.64 4.41
C TYR A 47 0.66 -3.56 4.97
N VAL A 48 0.31 -4.62 4.24
CA VAL A 48 -0.78 -5.52 4.62
C VAL A 48 -0.39 -6.97 4.46
N ASP A 49 -0.87 -7.81 5.37
CA ASP A 49 -0.91 -9.25 5.21
C ASP A 49 -2.25 -9.61 4.55
N ALA A 50 -2.20 -10.34 3.43
CA ALA A 50 -3.40 -10.76 2.70
C ALA A 50 -3.19 -12.11 2.02
N ASP A 51 -4.26 -12.84 1.70
CA ASP A 51 -4.15 -14.11 0.98
C ASP A 51 -4.07 -13.92 -0.55
N SER A 52 -4.37 -12.73 -1.06
CA SER A 52 -4.21 -12.41 -2.48
C SER A 52 -4.04 -10.91 -2.75
N LYS A 53 -3.52 -10.56 -3.93
CA LYS A 53 -3.49 -9.16 -4.42
C LYS A 53 -4.87 -8.50 -4.41
N LYS A 54 -5.92 -9.27 -4.72
CA LYS A 54 -7.29 -8.75 -4.77
C LYS A 54 -7.77 -8.33 -3.38
N GLU A 55 -7.53 -9.17 -2.39
CA GLU A 55 -7.84 -8.91 -0.98
C GLU A 55 -7.01 -7.73 -0.43
N ALA A 56 -5.71 -7.67 -0.75
CA ALA A 56 -4.85 -6.55 -0.39
C ALA A 56 -5.39 -5.19 -0.90
N LEU A 57 -6.05 -5.17 -2.06
CA LEU A 57 -6.64 -3.94 -2.64
C LEU A 57 -7.98 -3.54 -2.01
N GLU A 58 -8.56 -4.32 -1.09
CA GLU A 58 -9.86 -4.00 -0.48
C GLU A 58 -9.80 -2.85 0.52
N ILE A 59 -8.60 -2.58 1.09
CA ILE A 59 -8.40 -1.45 2.01
C ILE A 59 -8.41 -0.09 1.30
N VAL A 60 -8.27 -0.08 -0.04
CA VAL A 60 -8.18 1.13 -0.85
C VAL A 60 -9.57 1.77 -1.03
N PRO A 61 -9.70 3.11 -1.09
CA PRO A 61 -10.96 3.77 -1.43
C PRO A 61 -11.44 3.41 -2.85
N GLU A 62 -12.76 3.26 -3.04
CA GLU A 62 -13.29 2.62 -4.26
C GLU A 62 -12.93 3.38 -5.54
N PHE A 63 -12.98 4.71 -5.51
CA PHE A 63 -12.74 5.53 -6.70
C PHE A 63 -11.27 5.56 -7.16
N VAL A 64 -10.33 5.12 -6.31
CA VAL A 64 -8.89 5.00 -6.66
C VAL A 64 -8.46 3.54 -6.81
N LYS A 65 -9.35 2.58 -6.52
CA LYS A 65 -9.05 1.14 -6.59
C LYS A 65 -8.59 0.69 -7.98
N ASN A 66 -9.07 1.32 -9.05
CA ASN A 66 -8.63 1.03 -10.42
C ASN A 66 -7.23 1.59 -10.77
N LYS A 67 -6.72 2.55 -9.98
CA LYS A 67 -5.38 3.13 -10.11
C LYS A 67 -4.39 2.49 -9.13
N ALA A 68 -4.91 1.80 -8.12
CA ALA A 68 -4.13 1.19 -7.07
C ALA A 68 -3.40 -0.08 -7.51
N ARG A 69 -2.32 -0.40 -6.80
CA ARG A 69 -1.48 -1.56 -7.06
C ARG A 69 -1.19 -2.28 -5.75
N ALA A 70 -1.12 -3.61 -5.81
CA ALA A 70 -0.65 -4.44 -4.71
C ALA A 70 0.60 -5.19 -5.17
N HIS A 71 1.71 -4.89 -4.51
CA HIS A 71 3.01 -5.51 -4.75
C HIS A 71 3.24 -6.54 -3.67
N GLU A 72 3.34 -7.82 -4.06
CA GLU A 72 3.81 -8.84 -3.12
C GLU A 72 5.27 -8.57 -2.80
N VAL A 73 5.60 -8.54 -1.52
CA VAL A 73 6.93 -8.16 -1.03
C VAL A 73 7.44 -9.15 0.00
N SER A 74 8.76 -9.20 0.13
CA SER A 74 9.44 -10.01 1.14
C SER A 74 10.54 -9.18 1.79
N MET A 75 10.81 -9.49 3.06
CA MET A 75 11.95 -8.93 3.77
C MET A 75 13.08 -9.94 3.68
N PHE A 76 14.26 -9.51 3.24
CA PHE A 76 15.44 -10.35 3.17
C PHE A 76 16.21 -10.32 4.49
N THR A 77 16.72 -11.47 4.90
CA THR A 77 17.74 -11.57 5.94
C THR A 77 19.14 -11.42 5.36
N SER A 78 20.10 -11.03 6.20
CA SER A 78 21.51 -10.96 5.77
C SER A 78 22.07 -12.32 5.34
N GLU A 79 21.55 -13.42 5.90
CA GLU A 79 21.96 -14.78 5.55
C GLU A 79 21.47 -15.18 4.17
N GLU A 80 20.19 -14.93 3.84
CA GLU A 80 19.65 -15.16 2.49
C GLU A 80 20.43 -14.42 1.41
N ILE A 81 20.82 -13.17 1.69
CA ILE A 81 21.62 -12.38 0.75
C ILE A 81 23.01 -12.98 0.55
N ARG A 82 23.67 -13.43 1.64
CA ARG A 82 25.00 -14.07 1.55
C ARG A 82 24.94 -15.35 0.72
N ALA A 83 23.95 -16.21 0.99
CA ALA A 83 23.77 -17.45 0.24
C ALA A 83 23.54 -17.20 -1.26
N ALA A 84 22.71 -16.21 -1.63
CA ALA A 84 22.44 -15.87 -3.03
C ALA A 84 23.69 -15.41 -3.81
N HIS A 85 24.68 -14.82 -3.14
CA HIS A 85 25.96 -14.44 -3.77
C HIS A 85 26.92 -15.63 -3.96
N GLU A 86 26.81 -16.68 -3.17
CA GLU A 86 27.65 -17.88 -3.29
C GLU A 86 27.18 -18.81 -4.42
N GLU A 87 25.90 -18.70 -4.82
CA GLU A 87 25.28 -19.47 -5.91
C GLU A 87 25.39 -18.80 -7.30
N ALA A 88 25.96 -17.60 -7.39
CA ALA A 88 26.09 -16.79 -8.61
C ALA A 88 27.50 -16.84 -9.23
#